data_AF-A0A533XQS7-F1
#
_entry.id   AF-A0A533XQS7-F1
#
_cell.length_a   1.000
_cell.length_b   1.000
_cell.length_c   1.000
_cell.angle_alpha   90.00
_cell.angle_beta   90.00
_cell.angle_gamma   90.00
#
_symmetry.space_group_name_H-M   'P 1'
#
loop_
_entity.id
_entity.type
_entity.pdbx_description
1 polymer ?
#
loop_
_entity_poly.entity_id
_entity_poly.type
_entity_poly.pdbx_seq_one_letter_code
_entity_poly.pdbx_strand_id
1 'polypeptide(L)'
;ENLIERSVILSQGPDLHVPLAELKAPATSAHNGVATLEAAEREHIQRVLRETNWVIGGPSGAAARLGMKRTTLQSKIRKLGISRDQR
;
A
#
# COMPACT_ATOMS: atom_id res chain seq x y z
N GLU A 1 -24.13 3.44 -8.48
CA GLU A 1 -24.20 4.89 -8.70
C GLU A 1 -22.86 5.36 -9.24
N ASN A 2 -22.82 5.93 -10.45
CA ASN A 2 -21.57 6.32 -11.11
C ASN A 2 -21.23 7.79 -10.79
N LEU A 3 -19.96 8.09 -10.46
CA LEU A 3 -19.49 9.44 -10.09
C LEU A 3 -19.80 10.50 -11.15
N ILE A 4 -19.75 10.12 -12.43
CA ILE A 4 -20.03 10.99 -13.56
C ILE A 4 -21.51 11.41 -13.58
N GLU A 5 -22.44 10.48 -13.34
CA GLU A 5 -23.88 10.75 -13.33
C GLU A 5 -24.25 11.77 -12.26
N ARG A 6 -23.75 11.58 -11.03
CA ARG A 6 -24.04 12.50 -9.92
C ARG A 6 -23.40 13.87 -10.10
N SER A 7 -22.20 13.92 -10.69
CA SER A 7 -21.53 15.19 -11.00
C SER A 7 -22.32 16.00 -12.04
N VAL A 8 -22.92 15.33 -13.02
CA VAL A 8 -23.84 15.97 -14.00
C VAL A 8 -25.11 16.49 -13.32
N ILE A 9 -25.74 15.70 -12.43
CA ILE A 9 -26.96 16.11 -11.72
C ILE A 9 -26.74 17.33 -10.83
N LEU A 10 -25.57 17.43 -10.18
CA LEU A 10 -25.26 18.50 -9.23
C LEU A 10 -24.74 19.78 -9.89
N SER A 11 -24.39 19.73 -11.17
CA SER A 11 -23.88 20.89 -11.92
C SER A 11 -25.04 21.72 -12.46
N GLN A 12 -25.16 22.98 -12.03
CA GLN A 12 -26.23 23.89 -12.47
C GLN A 12 -25.79 24.89 -13.56
N GLY A 13 -24.67 24.61 -14.26
CA GLY A 13 -24.07 25.52 -15.24
C GLY A 13 -23.25 24.79 -16.30
N PRO A 14 -22.55 25.53 -17.19
CA PRO A 14 -21.71 24.95 -18.24
C PRO A 14 -20.50 24.20 -17.67
N ASP A 15 -20.17 24.44 -16.40
CA ASP A 15 -19.05 23.85 -15.70
C ASP A 15 -19.49 22.62 -14.89
N LEU A 16 -18.72 21.54 -15.00
CA LEU A 16 -18.93 20.31 -14.24
C LEU A 16 -18.44 20.50 -12.79
N HIS A 17 -19.36 20.48 -11.85
CA HIS A 17 -19.09 20.51 -10.42
C HIS A 17 -19.04 19.08 -9.85
N VAL A 18 -17.81 18.61 -9.59
CA VAL A 18 -17.57 17.29 -9.01
C VAL A 18 -17.53 17.42 -7.48
N PRO A 19 -18.38 16.71 -6.71
CA PRO A 19 -18.32 16.71 -5.26
C PRO A 19 -17.06 15.99 -4.77
N LEU A 20 -15.97 16.74 -4.64
CA LEU A 20 -14.64 16.27 -4.23
C LEU A 20 -14.65 15.58 -2.85
N ALA A 21 -15.64 15.87 -2.00
CA ALA A 21 -15.81 15.20 -0.70
C ALA A 21 -16.01 13.68 -0.82
N GLU A 22 -16.49 13.19 -1.96
CA GLU A 22 -16.67 11.76 -2.24
C GLU A 22 -15.48 11.13 -2.96
N LEU A 23 -14.57 11.96 -3.51
CA LEU A 23 -13.24 11.52 -3.89
C LEU A 23 -12.42 11.33 -2.62
N LYS A 24 -12.77 10.30 -1.83
CA LYS A 24 -11.77 9.61 -1.02
C LYS A 24 -10.80 9.01 -2.03
N ALA A 25 -9.75 9.78 -2.37
CA ALA A 25 -8.52 9.16 -2.84
C ALA A 25 -8.26 8.00 -1.88
N PRO A 26 -8.02 6.76 -2.38
CA PRO A 26 -7.52 5.74 -1.48
C PRO A 26 -6.33 6.39 -0.80
N ALA A 27 -6.37 6.48 0.53
CA ALA A 27 -5.29 7.07 1.29
C ALA A 27 -4.07 6.19 1.05
N THR A 28 -3.35 6.42 -0.05
CA THR A 28 -1.93 6.18 -0.13
C THR A 28 -1.38 7.12 0.89
N SER A 29 -1.25 6.58 2.10
CA SER A 29 -0.81 7.24 3.31
C SER A 29 0.15 8.37 2.96
N ALA A 30 -0.36 9.59 2.93
CA ALA A 30 0.46 10.77 2.88
C ALA A 30 1.15 10.80 4.25
N HIS A 31 2.26 10.06 4.38
CA HIS A 31 3.18 10.20 5.50
C HIS A 31 3.93 11.51 5.27
N ASN A 32 3.23 12.62 5.53
CA ASN A 32 3.75 13.97 5.61
C ASN A 32 4.59 14.16 6.89
N GLY A 33 5.58 13.28 7.08
CA GLY A 33 6.49 13.28 8.21
C GLY A 33 7.55 12.23 7.93
N VAL A 34 8.80 12.53 8.23
CA VAL A 34 9.93 11.61 8.10
C VAL A 34 9.52 10.24 8.64
N ALA A 35 9.27 9.29 7.74
CA ALA A 35 8.88 7.95 8.13
C ALA A 35 10.02 7.38 8.99
N THR A 36 9.67 6.82 10.15
CA THR A 36 10.68 6.15 10.98
C THR A 36 11.35 5.07 10.14
N LEU A 37 12.63 4.77 10.43
CA LEU A 37 13.34 3.69 9.74
C LEU A 37 12.55 2.38 9.80
N GLU A 38 11.84 2.13 10.90
CA GLU A 38 10.96 0.98 11.07
C GLU A 38 9.76 1.00 10.10
N ALA A 39 9.11 2.15 9.90
CA ALA A 39 8.00 2.29 8.97
C ALA A 39 8.43 2.08 7.52
N ALA A 40 9.56 2.68 7.13
CA ALA A 40 10.15 2.49 5.80
C ALA A 40 10.55 1.03 5.55
N GLU A 41 11.16 0.37 6.55
CA GLU A 41 11.49 -1.05 6.48
C GLU A 41 10.25 -1.93 6.34
N ARG A 42 9.21 -1.68 7.15
CA ARG A 42 7.94 -2.42 7.09
C ARG A 42 7.32 -2.32 5.71
N GLU A 43 7.21 -1.11 5.16
CA GLU A 43 6.63 -0.88 3.84
C GLU A 43 7.42 -1.60 2.74
N HIS A 44 8.75 -1.49 2.78
CA HIS A 44 9.61 -2.13 1.80
C HIS A 44 9.49 -3.67 1.84
N ILE A 45 9.53 -4.27 3.02
CA ILE A 45 9.34 -5.72 3.19
C ILE A 45 7.96 -6.15 2.69
N GLN A 46 6.90 -5.41 3.02
CA GLN A 46 5.54 -5.73 2.59
C GLN A 46 5.37 -5.61 1.07
N ARG A 47 6.01 -4.64 0.43
CA ARG A 47 6.04 -4.49 -1.04
C ARG A 47 6.67 -5.71 -1.69
N VAL A 48 7.88 -6.09 -1.27
CA VAL A 48 8.58 -7.24 -1.86
C VAL A 48 7.82 -8.55 -1.62
N LEU A 49 7.23 -8.75 -0.43
CA LEU A 49 6.38 -9.92 -0.17
C LEU A 49 5.19 -10.00 -1.12
N ARG A 50 4.56 -8.88 -1.48
CA ARG A 50 3.47 -8.88 -2.48
C ARG A 50 3.99 -9.24 -3.87
N GLU A 51 5.10 -8.65 -4.30
CA GLU A 51 5.71 -8.92 -5.61
C GLU A 51 6.15 -10.38 -5.78
N THR A 52 6.54 -11.05 -4.68
CA THR A 52 6.91 -12.47 -4.70
C THR A 52 5.75 -13.40 -4.37
N ASN A 53 4.50 -12.93 -4.39
CA ASN A 53 3.32 -13.73 -4.01
C ASN A 53 3.47 -14.41 -2.64
N TRP A 54 4.09 -13.72 -1.69
CA TRP A 54 4.38 -14.17 -0.32
C TRP A 54 5.37 -15.35 -0.23
N VAL A 55 6.10 -15.66 -1.30
CA VAL A 55 7.17 -16.64 -1.28
C VAL A 55 8.39 -16.05 -0.55
N ILE A 56 8.72 -16.60 0.61
CA ILE A 56 9.81 -16.10 1.47
C ILE A 56 11.19 -16.62 1.02
N GLY A 57 11.28 -17.90 0.63
CA GLY A 57 12.55 -18.58 0.33
C GLY A 57 12.76 -18.88 -1.15
N GLY A 58 13.95 -19.40 -1.48
CA GLY A 58 14.35 -19.71 -2.85
C GLY A 58 15.03 -18.53 -3.57
N PRO A 59 15.63 -18.79 -4.75
CA PRO A 59 16.41 -17.79 -5.49
C PRO A 59 15.58 -16.58 -5.95
N SER A 60 14.28 -16.77 -6.16
CA SER A 60 13.34 -15.68 -6.52
C SER A 60 12.46 -15.23 -5.36
N GLY A 61 12.68 -15.74 -4.15
CA GLY A 61 11.89 -15.42 -2.96
C GLY A 61 12.23 -14.04 -2.39
N ALA A 62 11.36 -13.55 -1.49
CA ALA A 62 11.49 -12.22 -0.89
C ALA A 62 12.83 -12.03 -0.17
N ALA A 63 13.33 -13.06 0.53
CA ALA A 63 14.60 -12.97 1.23
C ALA A 63 15.79 -12.74 0.27
N ALA A 64 15.80 -13.42 -0.87
CA ALA A 64 16.82 -13.24 -1.90
C ALA A 64 16.74 -11.85 -2.54
N ARG A 65 15.54 -11.36 -2.85
CA ARG A 65 15.32 -10.00 -3.39
C ARG A 65 15.71 -8.89 -2.40
N LEU A 66 15.49 -9.12 -1.11
CA LEU A 66 15.90 -8.22 -0.03
C LEU A 66 17.37 -8.38 0.37
N GLY A 67 18.12 -9.30 -0.25
CA GLY A 67 19.53 -9.52 0.04
C GLY A 67 19.81 -10.04 1.46
N MET A 68 18.85 -10.75 2.08
CA MET A 68 18.98 -11.22 3.46
C MET A 68 18.66 -12.70 3.62
N LYS A 69 19.09 -13.28 4.75
CA LYS A 69 18.76 -14.68 5.08
C LYS A 69 17.25 -14.84 5.29
N ARG A 70 16.71 -15.98 4.85
CA ARG A 70 15.29 -16.35 5.07
C ARG A 70 14.86 -16.23 6.54
N THR A 71 15.71 -16.69 7.47
CA THR A 71 15.43 -16.64 8.92
C THR A 71 15.38 -15.21 9.45
N THR A 72 16.24 -14.32 8.93
CA THR A 72 16.23 -12.88 9.24
C THR A 72 14.92 -12.24 8.78
N LEU A 73 14.50 -12.51 7.54
CA LEU A 73 13.23 -11.99 7.02
C LEU A 73 12.04 -12.48 7.86
N GLN A 74 12.01 -13.76 8.25
CA GLN A 74 10.95 -14.27 9.14
C GLN A 74 10.92 -13.60 10.51
N SER A 75 12.09 -13.32 11.10
CA SER A 75 12.18 -12.57 12.36
C SER A 75 11.64 -11.14 12.20
N LYS A 76 12.02 -10.45 11.12
CA LYS A 76 11.52 -9.10 10.81
C LYS A 76 10.01 -9.06 10.54
N ILE A 77 9.47 -10.01 9.79
CA ILE A 77 8.01 -10.14 9.56
C ILE A 77 7.25 -10.21 10.89
N ARG A 78 7.74 -11.03 11.83
CA ARG A 78 7.14 -11.14 13.17
C ARG A 78 7.31 -9.86 13.98
N LYS A 79 8.53 -9.31 14.05
CA LYS A 79 8.84 -8.08 14.81
C LYS A 79 8.02 -6.89 14.33
N LEU A 80 7.87 -6.75 13.01
CA LEU A 80 7.17 -5.66 12.37
C LEU A 80 5.67 -5.94 12.20
N GLY A 81 5.14 -7.06 12.71
CA GLY A 81 3.71 -7.39 12.62
C GLY A 81 3.17 -7.39 11.18
N ILE A 82 3.93 -7.93 10.23
CA ILE A 82 3.54 -8.00 8.81
C ILE A 82 2.73 -9.28 8.58
N SER A 83 1.50 -9.11 8.10
CA SER A 83 0.55 -10.20 7.85
C SER A 83 -0.05 -10.08 6.46
N ARG A 84 -0.42 -11.23 5.86
CA ARG A 84 -1.05 -11.30 4.53
C ARG A 84 -2.44 -10.68 4.48
N ASP A 85 -3.11 -10.59 5.63
CA ASP A 85 -4.51 -10.24 5.75
C ASP A 85 -4.82 -8.75 5.91
N GLN A 86 -3.80 -7.87 5.97
CA GLN A 86 -4.05 -6.42 5.95
C GLN A 86 -4.47 -5.98 4.54
N ARG A 87 -5.76 -6.12 4.23
CA ARG A 87 -6.42 -5.60 3.03
C ARG A 87 -7.41 -4.51 3.40
#